data_AF-A0AAT9HEM7-F1
#
_entry.id   AF-A0AAT9HEM7-F1
#
_cell.length_a   1.000
_cell.length_b   1.000
_cell.length_c   1.000
_cell.angle_alpha   90.00
_cell.angle_beta   90.00
_cell.angle_gamma   90.00
#
_symmetry.space_group_name_H-M   'P 1'
#
loop_
_entity.id
_entity.type
_entity.pdbx_description
1 polymer ?
#
loop_
_entity_poly.entity_id
_entity_poly.type
_entity_poly.pdbx_seq_one_letter_code
_entity_poly.pdbx_strand_id
1 'polypeptide(L)'
;MGPDPVVGEHAFDLARLVRDRVEDLIAQTSGASTTRRRVKRLAESLEVDRERLRGWTLFRAVESGVRARRVGREQDAELLLEFASWL
;
A
#
# COMPACT_ATOMS: atom_id res chain seq x y z
N MET A 1 -8.67 -15.28 -8.59
CA MET A 1 -7.56 -15.67 -7.69
C MET A 1 -7.55 -14.70 -6.53
N GLY A 2 -7.75 -15.19 -5.30
CA GLY A 2 -7.64 -14.37 -4.09
C GLY A 2 -6.18 -13.96 -3.81
N PRO A 3 -5.90 -13.11 -2.81
CA PRO A 3 -4.54 -12.79 -2.43
C PRO A 3 -3.81 -14.07 -1.97
N ASP A 4 -2.55 -14.26 -2.39
CA ASP A 4 -1.65 -15.26 -1.79
C ASP A 4 -1.18 -14.71 -0.44
N PRO A 5 -1.65 -15.25 0.70
CA PRO A 5 -1.28 -14.73 2.00
C PRO A 5 0.14 -15.15 2.38
N VAL A 6 0.83 -14.31 3.16
CA VAL A 6 2.05 -14.71 3.85
C VAL A 6 1.66 -15.25 5.22
N VAL A 7 1.70 -16.57 5.39
CA VAL A 7 1.30 -17.24 6.64
C VAL A 7 2.14 -16.71 7.80
N GLY A 8 1.47 -16.33 8.90
CA GLY A 8 2.12 -15.82 10.12
C GLY A 8 2.52 -14.35 10.08
N GLU A 9 2.20 -13.62 9.01
CA GLU A 9 2.58 -12.22 8.84
C GLU A 9 1.37 -11.28 8.81
N HIS A 10 0.88 -10.87 9.97
CA HIS A 10 -0.33 -10.04 10.07
C HIS A 10 -0.18 -8.67 9.39
N ALA A 11 1.02 -8.07 9.39
CA ALA A 11 1.25 -6.77 8.74
C ALA A 11 1.13 -6.85 7.20
N PHE A 12 1.29 -8.04 6.61
CA PHE A 12 1.10 -8.26 5.18
C PHE A 12 -0.35 -8.05 4.75
N ASP A 13 -1.31 -8.54 5.52
CA ASP A 13 -2.74 -8.39 5.21
C ASP A 13 -3.19 -6.92 5.36
N LEU A 14 -2.64 -6.22 6.35
CA LEU A 14 -2.92 -4.81 6.62
C LEU A 14 -2.36 -3.85 5.55
N ALA A 15 -1.35 -4.27 4.78
CA ALA A 15 -0.80 -3.49 3.67
C ALA A 15 -1.86 -3.08 2.62
N ARG A 16 -2.93 -3.87 2.46
CA ARG A 16 -4.06 -3.49 1.60
C ARG A 16 -4.85 -2.30 2.16
N LEU A 17 -5.06 -2.24 3.48
CA LEU A 17 -5.82 -1.16 4.12
C LEU A 17 -5.09 0.19 4.04
N VAL A 18 -3.77 0.17 4.11
CA VAL A 18 -2.96 1.41 3.94
C VAL A 18 -3.19 2.02 2.55
N ARG A 19 -3.27 1.17 1.51
CA ARG A 19 -3.48 1.55 0.09
C ARG A 19 -4.93 1.80 -0.28
N ASP A 20 -5.87 1.60 0.63
CA ASP A 20 -7.28 1.69 0.30
C ASP A 20 -7.62 3.08 -0.26
N ARG A 21 -8.40 3.11 -1.34
CA ARG A 21 -8.73 4.33 -2.11
C ARG A 21 -7.49 5.10 -2.60
N VAL A 22 -6.50 4.39 -3.16
CA VAL A 22 -5.26 4.99 -3.68
C VAL A 22 -5.50 6.15 -4.64
N GLU A 23 -6.50 6.05 -5.52
CA GLU A 23 -6.86 7.10 -6.49
C GLU A 23 -7.24 8.41 -5.78
N ASP A 24 -8.03 8.33 -4.71
CA ASP A 24 -8.43 9.51 -3.91
C ASP A 24 -7.23 10.11 -3.18
N LEU A 25 -6.31 9.27 -2.70
CA LEU A 25 -5.11 9.75 -2.03
C LEU A 25 -4.20 10.50 -3.00
N ILE A 26 -4.03 9.98 -4.22
CA ILE A 26 -3.25 10.62 -5.30
C ILE A 26 -3.88 11.95 -5.73
N ALA A 27 -5.21 12.01 -5.81
CA ALA A 27 -5.92 13.24 -6.15
C ALA A 27 -5.79 14.36 -5.10
N GLN A 28 -5.35 14.05 -3.87
CA GLN A 28 -5.21 15.02 -2.79
C GLN A 28 -3.77 15.53 -2.65
N THR A 29 -3.59 16.85 -2.57
CA THR A 29 -2.28 17.48 -2.26
C THR A 29 -1.67 16.99 -0.95
N SER A 30 -2.51 16.54 0.00
CA SER A 30 -2.08 15.99 1.29
C SER A 30 -1.80 14.47 1.27
N GLY A 31 -1.93 13.80 0.12
CA GLY A 31 -1.91 12.33 -0.02
C GLY A 31 -0.73 11.63 0.64
N ALA A 32 0.48 12.13 0.42
CA ALA A 32 1.69 11.58 1.05
C ALA A 32 1.66 11.70 2.59
N SER A 33 1.21 12.84 3.12
CA SER A 33 1.08 13.04 4.57
C SER A 33 -0.02 12.17 5.19
N THR A 34 -1.12 11.97 4.47
CA THR A 34 -2.23 11.10 4.85
C THR A 34 -1.79 9.64 4.88
N THR A 35 -1.02 9.20 3.89
CA THR A 35 -0.45 7.85 3.82
C THR A 35 0.45 7.54 5.01
N ARG A 36 1.41 8.42 5.34
CA ARG A 36 2.27 8.25 6.53
C ARG A 36 1.46 8.18 7.82
N ARG A 37 0.40 8.99 7.95
CA ARG A 37 -0.49 8.98 9.12
C ARG A 37 -1.29 7.68 9.20
N ARG A 38 -1.76 7.13 8.08
CA ARG A 38 -2.46 5.84 8.04
C ARG A 38 -1.58 4.70 8.51
N VAL A 39 -0.34 4.61 8.00
CA VAL A 39 0.64 3.60 8.44
C VAL A 39 0.82 3.68 9.95
N LYS A 40 1.07 4.88 10.49
CA LYS A 40 1.24 5.08 11.93
C LYS A 40 0.01 4.62 12.72
N ARG A 41 -1.19 5.09 12.37
CA ARG A 41 -2.42 4.78 13.11
C ARG A 41 -2.80 3.31 13.05
N LEU A 42 -2.65 2.66 11.90
CA LEU A 42 -2.94 1.23 11.76
C LEU A 42 -1.96 0.39 12.55
N ALA A 43 -0.66 0.72 12.50
CA ALA A 43 0.35 0.05 13.31
C ALA A 43 0.06 0.17 14.80
N GLU A 44 -0.27 1.38 15.28
CA GLU A 44 -0.60 1.63 16.68
C GLU A 44 -1.89 0.94 17.11
N SER A 45 -2.95 0.99 16.30
CA SER A 45 -4.27 0.46 16.68
C SER A 45 -4.34 -1.06 16.68
N LEU A 46 -3.48 -1.71 15.89
CA LEU A 46 -3.45 -3.17 15.72
C LEU A 46 -2.20 -3.80 16.31
N GLU A 47 -1.40 -3.02 17.06
CA GLU A 47 -0.19 -3.45 17.77
C GLU A 47 0.81 -4.20 16.87
N VAL A 48 0.95 -3.77 15.61
CA VAL A 48 1.93 -4.34 14.67
C VAL A 48 3.14 -3.45 14.52
N ASP A 49 4.28 -4.04 14.18
CA ASP A 49 5.49 -3.28 13.89
C ASP A 49 5.26 -2.34 12.70
N ARG A 50 5.49 -1.04 12.95
CA ARG A 50 5.21 0.02 11.98
C ARG A 50 6.10 -0.06 10.74
N GLU A 51 7.37 -0.38 10.92
CA GLU A 51 8.32 -0.43 9.80
C GLU A 51 8.05 -1.65 8.93
N ARG A 52 7.65 -2.77 9.54
CA ARG A 52 7.21 -3.98 8.87
C ARG A 52 5.92 -3.74 8.08
N LEU A 53 4.93 -3.05 8.65
CA LEU A 53 3.71 -2.64 7.93
C LEU A 53 4.04 -1.72 6.74
N ARG A 54 4.92 -0.75 6.95
CA ARG A 54 5.40 0.15 5.88
C ARG A 54 6.07 -0.65 4.77
N GLY A 55 6.98 -1.56 5.11
CA GLY A 55 7.69 -2.42 4.16
C GLY A 55 6.75 -3.31 3.35
N TRP A 56 5.77 -3.95 4.00
CA TRP A 56 4.76 -4.73 3.27
C TRP A 56 3.86 -3.88 2.38
N THR A 57 3.52 -2.67 2.82
CA THR A 57 2.76 -1.73 1.99
C THR A 57 3.55 -1.36 0.73
N LEU A 58 4.85 -1.07 0.87
CA LEU A 58 5.72 -0.75 -0.25
C LEU A 58 5.84 -1.93 -1.21
N PHE A 59 6.13 -3.11 -0.69
CA PHE A 59 6.22 -4.33 -1.48
C PHE A 59 4.92 -4.57 -2.27
N ARG A 60 3.76 -4.49 -1.61
CA ARG A 60 2.47 -4.73 -2.25
C ARG A 60 2.12 -3.65 -3.27
N ALA A 61 2.46 -2.39 -3.02
CA ALA A 61 2.27 -1.31 -3.98
C ALA A 61 3.07 -1.57 -5.26
N VAL A 62 4.36 -1.87 -5.14
CA VAL A 62 5.24 -2.15 -6.27
C VAL A 62 4.83 -3.43 -7.00
N GLU A 63 4.58 -4.54 -6.29
CA GLU A 63 4.16 -5.80 -6.91
C GLU A 63 2.87 -5.63 -7.71
N SER A 64 1.86 -4.97 -7.12
CA SER A 64 0.59 -4.70 -7.81
C SER A 64 0.77 -3.76 -9.00
N GLY A 65 1.62 -2.72 -8.88
CA GLY A 65 1.90 -1.77 -9.96
C GLY A 65 2.61 -2.43 -11.15
N VAL A 66 3.65 -3.23 -10.88
CA VAL A 66 4.36 -4.01 -11.90
C VAL A 66 3.42 -5.02 -12.56
N ARG A 67 2.56 -5.69 -11.78
CA ARG A 67 1.55 -6.62 -12.32
C ARG A 67 0.55 -5.89 -13.23
N ALA A 68 0.03 -4.74 -12.80
CA ALA A 68 -0.89 -3.92 -13.58
C ALA A 68 -0.25 -3.49 -14.92
N ARG A 69 1.01 -3.04 -14.87
CA ARG A 69 1.79 -2.69 -16.06
C ARG A 69 1.92 -3.87 -17.02
N ARG A 70 2.22 -5.08 -16.51
CA ARG A 70 2.38 -6.30 -17.31
C ARG A 70 1.11 -6.71 -18.05
N VAL A 71 -0.06 -6.39 -17.52
CA VAL A 71 -1.36 -6.70 -18.15
C VAL A 71 -1.99 -5.51 -18.89
N GLY A 72 -1.19 -4.46 -19.18
CA GLY A 72 -1.62 -3.31 -19.99
C GLY A 72 -2.48 -2.28 -19.24
N ARG A 73 -2.54 -2.32 -17.91
CA ARG A 73 -3.29 -1.35 -17.09
C ARG A 73 -2.35 -0.24 -16.65
N GLU A 74 -2.03 0.66 -17.57
CA GLU A 74 -1.00 1.70 -17.37
C GLU A 74 -1.36 2.67 -16.24
N GLN A 75 -2.58 3.19 -16.24
CA GLN A 75 -3.05 4.14 -15.21
C GLN A 75 -3.01 3.52 -13.80
N ASP A 76 -3.48 2.28 -13.64
CA ASP A 76 -3.42 1.57 -12.36
C ASP A 76 -1.96 1.41 -11.89
N ALA A 77 -1.03 1.15 -12.82
CA ALA A 77 0.39 1.02 -12.51
C ALA A 77 0.99 2.34 -12.05
N GLU A 78 0.71 3.45 -12.73
CA GLU A 78 1.19 4.78 -12.38
C GLU A 78 0.74 5.18 -10.97
N LEU A 79 -0.55 5.05 -10.67
CA LEU A 79 -1.10 5.40 -9.36
C LEU A 79 -0.47 4.58 -8.23
N LEU A 80 -0.26 3.27 -8.44
CA LEU A 80 0.36 2.39 -7.45
C LEU A 80 1.84 2.68 -7.23
N LEU A 81 2.58 3.01 -8.29
CA LEU A 81 4.01 3.31 -8.22
C LEU A 81 4.28 4.72 -7.69
N GLU A 82 3.42 5.69 -8.00
CA GLU A 82 3.45 7.02 -7.39
C GLU A 82 3.16 6.91 -5.89
N PHE A 83 2.10 6.19 -5.49
CA PHE A 83 1.82 5.94 -4.08
C PHE A 83 3.00 5.27 -3.36
N ALA A 84 3.68 4.33 -3.99
CA ALA A 84 4.85 3.66 -3.44
C ALA A 84 5.99 4.65 -3.10
N SER A 85 6.12 5.75 -3.85
CA SER A 85 7.13 6.78 -3.59
C SER A 85 6.91 7.58 -2.30
N TRP A 86 5.71 7.50 -1.70
CA TRP A 86 5.36 8.24 -0.49
C TRP A 86 5.60 7.48 0.81
N LEU A 87 5.76 6.16 0.69
CA LEU A 87 6.01 5.26 1.82
C LEU A 87 7.43 5.42 2.27
#